data_AF-A0A6J1G1K9-F1
#
_entry.id   AF-A0A6J1G1K9-F1
#
_cell.length_a   1.000
_cell.length_b   1.000
_cell.length_c   1.000
_cell.angle_alpha   90.00
_cell.angle_beta   90.00
_cell.angle_gamma   90.00
#
_symmetry.space_group_name_H-M   'P 1'
#
loop_
_entity.id
_entity.type
_entity.pdbx_description
1 polymer ?
#
loop_
_entity_poly.entity_id
_entity_poly.type
_entity_poly.pdbx_seq_one_letter_code
_entity_poly.pdbx_strand_id
1 'polypeptide(L)'
;MAFAKAQKTKAYFKRYQVKFKRRREGKTDYRARIRLINQDKNKYNTPKYRIVVRFSNKDITAQIISASIAGDLVLASAYSHELPRYGLEVGLTNYAAAYCTGLLLARRVLKQLEMDDEYEGNVEATGEDYSVEPADTRRPFRALLDVGLLKTTTGNRVFGALKGALDGGLDIPHSDKRFAGFSKDSKQLDADVHRKYIYGGHVAAYMRVRPCCLFVLMTCYLYPSKKLYKRLVTFYIWLHQTLMEDEPEKYQTHFSEYIKKGIEADDIEGLYKKVHAAIRADPSVKKSDKPQPKAHKRYNLKKLTYDERKARLVERLNALNSAANADDDDDDDDEDDE
;
A
#
# COMPACT_ATOMS: atom_id res chain seq x y z
N MET A 1 9.57 43.09 -20.33
CA MET A 1 10.13 41.73 -20.51
C MET A 1 11.04 41.44 -19.32
N ALA A 2 10.80 40.35 -18.58
CA ALA A 2 11.66 39.98 -17.46
C ALA A 2 12.84 39.12 -17.96
N PHE A 3 14.06 39.65 -17.90
CA PHE A 3 15.27 38.89 -18.21
C PHE A 3 15.65 37.99 -17.03
N ALA A 4 15.30 36.70 -17.11
CA ALA A 4 15.75 35.72 -16.12
C ALA A 4 17.16 35.22 -16.45
N LYS A 5 18.13 35.47 -15.56
CA LYS A 5 19.48 34.92 -15.69
C LYS A 5 19.43 33.39 -15.65
N ALA A 6 20.10 32.73 -16.60
CA ALA A 6 20.18 31.28 -16.64
C ALA A 6 20.89 30.74 -15.37
N GLN A 7 20.12 30.14 -14.46
CA GLN A 7 20.62 29.65 -13.16
C GLN A 7 21.40 28.32 -13.28
N LYS A 8 21.03 27.46 -14.25
CA LYS A 8 21.65 26.15 -14.49
C LYS A 8 22.75 26.22 -15.56
N THR A 9 23.83 26.93 -15.23
CA THR A 9 24.99 27.07 -16.13
C THR A 9 25.92 25.84 -16.10
N LYS A 10 26.87 25.76 -17.04
CA LYS A 10 27.96 24.76 -17.00
C LYS A 10 28.71 24.79 -15.66
N ALA A 11 28.89 25.97 -15.07
CA ALA A 11 29.54 26.14 -13.77
C ALA A 11 28.73 25.56 -12.60
N TYR A 12 27.39 25.58 -12.70
CA TYR A 12 26.50 24.92 -11.74
C TYR A 12 26.65 23.40 -11.81
N PHE A 13 26.55 22.80 -13.01
CA PHE A 13 26.63 21.35 -13.17
C PHE A 13 27.98 20.76 -12.75
N LYS A 14 29.09 21.50 -12.94
CA LYS A 14 30.42 21.10 -12.44
C LYS A 14 30.48 20.96 -10.92
N ARG A 15 29.68 21.71 -10.17
CA ARG A 15 29.65 21.72 -8.69
C ARG A 15 28.47 20.93 -8.11
N TYR A 16 27.52 20.52 -8.95
CA TYR A 16 26.30 19.88 -8.51
C TYR A 16 26.57 18.43 -8.08
N GLN A 17 26.57 18.18 -6.78
CA GLN A 17 26.67 16.83 -6.24
C GLN A 17 25.29 16.17 -6.18
N VAL A 18 25.11 15.13 -6.99
CA VAL A 18 23.88 14.35 -7.00
C VAL A 18 23.71 13.54 -5.71
N LYS A 19 22.49 13.50 -5.18
CA LYS A 19 22.13 12.56 -4.10
C LYS A 19 22.04 11.13 -4.65
N PHE A 20 22.07 10.14 -3.75
CA PHE A 20 21.95 8.73 -4.12
C PHE A 20 20.70 8.44 -4.96
N LYS A 21 20.78 7.46 -5.88
CA LYS A 21 19.75 7.13 -6.87
C LYS A 21 18.34 7.06 -6.26
N ARG A 22 18.14 6.24 -5.23
CA ARG A 22 16.82 6.07 -4.56
C ARG A 22 16.29 7.32 -3.86
N ARG A 23 17.18 8.23 -3.45
CA ARG A 23 16.78 9.52 -2.86
C ARG A 23 16.28 10.47 -3.94
N ARG A 24 16.92 10.47 -5.12
CA ARG A 24 16.45 11.23 -6.30
C ARG A 24 15.11 10.71 -6.82
N GLU A 25 14.91 9.40 -6.79
CA GLU A 25 13.62 8.77 -7.11
C GLU A 25 12.56 8.95 -6.01
N GLY A 26 12.91 9.53 -4.86
CA GLY A 26 11.97 9.74 -3.75
C GLY A 26 11.44 8.47 -3.10
N LYS A 27 12.17 7.35 -3.18
CA LYS A 27 11.70 6.03 -2.69
C LYS A 27 12.23 5.65 -1.31
N THR A 28 13.29 6.29 -0.84
CA THR A 28 13.97 5.87 0.40
C THR A 28 14.54 7.07 1.14
N ASP A 29 14.23 7.16 2.42
CA ASP A 29 14.98 7.98 3.37
C ASP A 29 16.14 7.16 3.96
N TYR A 30 17.36 7.58 3.63
CA TYR A 30 18.57 6.92 4.12
C TYR A 30 18.79 7.12 5.62
N ARG A 31 18.27 8.19 6.24
CA ARG A 31 18.41 8.41 7.69
C ARG A 31 17.62 7.36 8.48
N ALA A 32 16.38 7.08 8.07
CA ALA A 32 15.58 6.00 8.64
C ALA A 32 16.20 4.62 8.36
N ARG A 33 16.60 4.39 7.10
CA ARG A 33 17.16 3.09 6.68
C ARG A 33 18.44 2.71 7.41
N ILE A 34 19.37 3.65 7.62
CA ILE A 34 20.62 3.38 8.35
C ILE A 34 20.32 2.86 9.77
N ARG A 35 19.37 3.47 10.48
CA ARG A 35 19.00 3.06 11.84
C ARG A 35 18.35 1.67 11.90
N LEU A 36 17.54 1.32 10.89
CA LEU A 36 16.89 0.01 10.81
C LEU A 36 17.88 -1.12 10.47
N ILE A 37 18.85 -0.85 9.59
CA ILE A 37 19.79 -1.85 9.10
C ILE A 37 20.98 -2.05 10.00
N ASN A 38 21.44 -0.99 10.68
CA ASN A 38 22.62 -1.05 11.52
C ASN A 38 22.47 -2.15 12.58
N GLN A 39 23.41 -3.08 12.59
CA GLN A 39 23.47 -4.22 13.51
C GLN A 39 24.75 -4.09 14.32
N ASP A 40 24.69 -4.50 15.58
CA ASP A 40 25.86 -4.49 16.45
C ASP A 40 26.92 -5.44 15.90
N LYS A 41 28.18 -4.98 15.83
CA LYS A 41 29.28 -5.75 15.23
C LYS A 41 29.59 -7.04 16.00
N ASN A 42 29.24 -7.11 17.28
CA ASN A 42 29.39 -8.31 18.11
C ASN A 42 28.43 -9.46 17.71
N LYS A 43 27.41 -9.19 16.89
CA LYS A 43 26.48 -10.20 16.34
C LYS A 43 26.97 -10.78 15.02
N TYR A 44 28.16 -10.37 14.55
CA TYR A 44 28.82 -10.85 13.34
C TYR A 44 27.87 -10.92 12.14
N ASN A 45 27.66 -12.11 11.57
CA ASN A 45 26.85 -12.32 10.37
C ASN A 45 25.37 -12.61 10.66
N THR A 46 24.90 -12.37 11.90
CA THR A 46 23.48 -12.60 12.23
C THR A 46 22.61 -11.59 11.49
N PRO A 47 21.71 -12.03 10.60
CA PRO A 47 20.88 -11.13 9.82
C PRO A 47 19.89 -10.37 10.70
N LYS A 48 19.77 -9.07 10.47
CA LYS A 48 18.73 -8.23 11.08
C LYS A 48 17.52 -8.18 10.13
N TYR A 49 16.46 -8.88 10.50
CA TYR A 49 15.25 -8.95 9.68
C TYR A 49 14.36 -7.73 9.87
N ARG A 50 13.77 -7.29 8.76
CA ARG A 50 12.75 -6.24 8.72
C ARG A 50 11.54 -6.69 7.91
N ILE A 51 10.35 -6.39 8.40
CA ILE A 51 9.12 -6.50 7.63
C ILE A 51 8.89 -5.18 6.89
N VAL A 52 9.02 -5.23 5.56
CA VAL A 52 8.83 -4.10 4.67
C VAL A 52 7.41 -4.16 4.14
N VAL A 53 6.58 -3.21 4.59
CA VAL A 53 5.21 -3.06 4.11
C VAL A 53 5.16 -1.87 3.17
N ARG A 54 4.69 -2.06 1.94
CA ARG A 54 4.50 -0.98 0.96
C ARG A 54 3.12 -1.06 0.34
N PHE A 55 2.48 0.09 0.28
CA PHE A 55 1.20 0.28 -0.37
C PHE A 55 1.44 0.87 -1.76
N SER A 56 0.83 0.24 -2.76
CA SER A 56 0.58 0.85 -4.06
C SER A 56 -0.90 1.24 -4.16
N ASN A 57 -1.32 1.79 -5.29
CA ASN A 57 -2.72 2.22 -5.46
C ASN A 57 -3.71 1.05 -5.50
N LYS A 58 -3.27 -0.14 -5.91
CA LYS A 58 -4.14 -1.32 -6.11
C LYS A 58 -3.70 -2.55 -5.33
N ASP A 59 -2.50 -2.54 -4.75
CA ASP A 59 -1.89 -3.72 -4.13
C ASP A 59 -1.13 -3.34 -2.85
N ILE A 60 -1.17 -4.24 -1.88
CA ILE A 60 -0.37 -4.22 -0.66
C ILE A 60 0.73 -5.26 -0.80
N THR A 61 1.95 -4.86 -0.49
CA THR A 61 3.12 -5.75 -0.51
C THR A 61 3.71 -5.83 0.88
N ALA A 62 3.92 -7.04 1.37
CA ALA A 62 4.55 -7.32 2.65
C ALA A 62 5.71 -8.30 2.41
N GLN A 63 6.91 -7.95 2.85
CA GLN A 63 8.12 -8.74 2.60
C GLN A 63 8.99 -8.80 3.84
N ILE A 64 9.59 -9.95 4.12
CA ILE A 64 10.66 -10.06 5.12
C ILE A 64 12.00 -9.95 4.42
N ILE A 65 12.80 -8.98 4.85
CA ILE A 65 14.04 -8.60 4.18
C ILE A 65 15.20 -8.55 5.18
N SER A 66 16.35 -9.06 4.79
CA SER A 66 17.64 -8.80 5.45
C SER A 66 18.56 -7.98 4.52
N ALA A 67 19.50 -7.24 5.09
CA ALA A 67 20.46 -6.47 4.30
C ALA A 67 21.75 -7.27 4.09
N SER A 68 22.29 -7.26 2.87
CA SER A 68 23.65 -7.70 2.54
C SER A 68 24.42 -6.57 1.85
N ILE A 69 25.72 -6.75 1.64
CA ILE A 69 26.58 -5.75 0.98
C ILE A 69 26.17 -5.53 -0.48
N ALA A 70 25.85 -6.59 -1.21
CA ALA A 70 25.45 -6.51 -2.61
C ALA A 70 24.03 -5.93 -2.77
N GLY A 71 23.14 -6.23 -1.82
CA GLY A 71 21.75 -5.82 -1.88
C GLY A 71 20.90 -6.45 -0.78
N ASP A 72 19.61 -6.15 -0.82
CA ASP A 72 18.65 -6.71 0.12
C ASP A 72 18.26 -8.13 -0.30
N LEU A 73 18.24 -9.06 0.66
CA LEU A 73 17.79 -10.44 0.45
C LEU A 73 16.37 -10.57 0.99
N VAL A 74 15.45 -11.04 0.16
CA VAL A 74 14.05 -11.28 0.56
C VAL A 74 13.93 -12.73 1.00
N LEU A 75 13.49 -12.95 2.24
CA LEU A 75 13.25 -14.29 2.78
C LEU A 75 11.91 -14.84 2.28
N ALA A 76 10.85 -14.05 2.47
CA ALA A 76 9.49 -14.36 2.04
C ALA A 76 8.75 -13.09 1.61
N SER A 77 7.74 -13.27 0.76
CA SER A 77 6.88 -12.21 0.25
C SER A 77 5.42 -12.63 0.26
N ALA A 78 4.53 -11.67 0.51
CA ALA A 78 3.09 -11.80 0.37
C ALA A 78 2.52 -10.55 -0.30
N TYR A 79 1.48 -10.76 -1.10
CA TYR A 79 0.85 -9.71 -1.91
C TYR A 79 -0.67 -9.77 -1.76
N SER A 80 -1.34 -8.62 -1.84
CA SER A 80 -2.80 -8.61 -1.75
C SER A 80 -3.48 -9.20 -2.97
N HIS A 81 -2.87 -9.11 -4.16
CA HIS A 81 -3.41 -9.75 -5.38
C HIS A 81 -3.38 -11.29 -5.34
N GLU A 82 -2.78 -11.91 -4.33
CA GLU A 82 -2.86 -13.35 -4.08
C GLU A 82 -4.07 -13.74 -3.22
N LEU A 83 -4.63 -12.78 -2.46
CA LEU A 83 -5.79 -12.98 -1.57
C LEU A 83 -7.07 -13.48 -2.27
N PRO A 84 -7.33 -13.18 -3.55
CA PRO A 84 -8.46 -13.78 -4.28
C PRO A 84 -8.45 -15.31 -4.28
N ARG A 85 -7.27 -15.95 -4.17
CA ARG A 85 -7.16 -17.41 -4.06
C ARG A 85 -7.77 -17.96 -2.78
N TYR A 86 -7.81 -17.15 -1.73
CA TYR A 86 -8.33 -17.49 -0.41
C TYR A 86 -9.79 -17.02 -0.21
N GLY A 87 -10.41 -16.43 -1.25
CA GLY A 87 -11.81 -15.98 -1.22
C GLY A 87 -12.00 -14.46 -1.12
N LEU A 88 -10.94 -13.65 -1.04
CA LEU A 88 -11.05 -12.18 -1.03
C LEU A 88 -10.81 -11.60 -2.43
N GLU A 89 -11.89 -11.42 -3.20
CA GLU A 89 -11.78 -10.91 -4.57
C GLU A 89 -11.75 -9.39 -4.67
N VAL A 90 -12.44 -8.69 -3.76
CA VAL A 90 -12.64 -7.24 -3.80
C VAL A 90 -11.96 -6.57 -2.59
N GLY A 91 -11.55 -5.31 -2.73
CA GLY A 91 -11.11 -4.51 -1.58
C GLY A 91 -9.66 -4.75 -1.15
N LEU A 92 -8.76 -5.06 -2.07
CA LEU A 92 -7.37 -5.48 -1.80
C LEU A 92 -6.48 -4.45 -1.09
N THR A 93 -6.92 -3.19 -0.95
CA THR A 93 -6.11 -2.12 -0.34
C THR A 93 -6.67 -1.59 0.98
N ASN A 94 -7.71 -2.20 1.55
CA ASN A 94 -8.29 -1.76 2.82
C ASN A 94 -7.43 -2.22 4.03
N TYR A 95 -7.87 -1.89 5.24
CA TYR A 95 -7.18 -2.29 6.48
C TYR A 95 -7.22 -3.81 6.69
N ALA A 96 -8.36 -4.44 6.39
CA ALA A 96 -8.59 -5.88 6.54
C ALA A 96 -7.71 -6.72 5.60
N ALA A 97 -7.55 -6.31 4.34
CA ALA A 97 -6.64 -6.90 3.38
C ALA A 97 -5.19 -6.73 3.82
N ALA A 98 -4.84 -5.57 4.40
CA ALA A 98 -3.50 -5.38 4.97
C ALA A 98 -3.23 -6.41 6.08
N TYR A 99 -4.18 -6.61 6.99
CA TYR A 99 -4.12 -7.65 8.01
C TYR A 99 -3.94 -9.05 7.40
N CYS A 100 -4.78 -9.42 6.42
CA CYS A 100 -4.67 -10.71 5.71
C CYS A 100 -3.28 -10.90 5.06
N THR A 101 -2.73 -9.87 4.41
CA THR A 101 -1.38 -9.96 3.81
C THR A 101 -0.28 -10.14 4.85
N GLY A 102 -0.42 -9.52 6.02
CA GLY A 102 0.51 -9.69 7.14
C GLY A 102 0.46 -11.11 7.71
N LEU A 103 -0.76 -11.63 7.91
CA LEU A 103 -0.99 -13.00 8.37
C LEU A 103 -0.43 -14.04 7.39
N LEU A 104 -0.66 -13.83 6.10
CA LEU A 104 -0.12 -14.69 5.04
C LEU A 104 1.40 -14.68 5.01
N LEU A 105 2.03 -13.51 5.19
CA LEU A 105 3.49 -13.40 5.26
C LEU A 105 4.04 -14.16 6.48
N ALA A 106 3.42 -14.00 7.65
CA ALA A 106 3.84 -14.66 8.88
C ALA A 106 3.81 -16.19 8.75
N ARG A 107 2.66 -16.75 8.32
CA ARG A 107 2.53 -18.21 8.16
C ARG A 107 3.47 -18.77 7.08
N ARG A 108 3.76 -18.01 6.01
CA ARG A 108 4.79 -18.39 5.02
C ARG A 108 6.17 -18.53 5.62
N VAL A 109 6.57 -17.56 6.43
CA VAL A 109 7.90 -17.51 7.04
C VAL A 109 8.04 -18.62 8.05
N LEU A 110 7.03 -18.82 8.90
CA LEU A 110 7.06 -19.88 9.90
C LEU A 110 7.08 -21.27 9.25
N LYS A 111 6.29 -21.50 8.21
CA LYS A 111 6.32 -22.75 7.44
C LYS A 111 7.66 -22.99 6.74
N GLN A 112 8.30 -21.92 6.24
CA GLN A 112 9.62 -22.00 5.63
C GLN A 112 10.74 -22.29 6.65
N LEU A 113 10.53 -21.92 7.91
CA LEU A 113 11.48 -22.12 9.01
C LEU A 113 11.14 -23.32 9.91
N GLU A 114 10.06 -24.04 9.58
CA GLU A 114 9.54 -25.20 10.32
C GLU A 114 9.22 -24.86 11.79
N MET A 115 8.59 -23.70 12.01
CA MET A 115 8.20 -23.16 13.32
C MET A 115 6.69 -22.87 13.41
N ASP A 116 5.91 -23.44 12.50
CA ASP A 116 4.50 -23.12 12.32
C ASP A 116 3.59 -23.72 13.40
N ASP A 117 4.00 -24.84 14.01
CA ASP A 117 3.31 -25.51 15.12
C ASP A 117 3.67 -24.91 16.49
N GLU A 118 4.93 -24.47 16.68
CA GLU A 118 5.35 -23.83 17.94
C GLU A 118 4.69 -22.46 18.14
N TYR A 119 4.55 -21.71 17.04
CA TYR A 119 4.07 -20.33 17.05
C TYR A 119 2.85 -20.18 16.14
N GLU A 120 1.70 -20.70 16.60
CA GLU A 120 0.42 -20.54 15.90
C GLU A 120 -0.09 -19.09 15.92
N GLY A 121 0.27 -18.34 16.96
CA GLY A 121 -0.22 -16.99 17.21
C GLY A 121 -1.66 -16.97 17.72
N ASN A 122 -2.36 -15.85 17.53
CA ASN A 122 -3.75 -15.72 17.96
C ASN A 122 -4.71 -16.23 16.87
N VAL A 123 -5.35 -17.38 17.09
CA VAL A 123 -6.27 -18.00 16.12
C VAL A 123 -7.48 -17.11 15.85
N GLU A 124 -8.06 -16.51 16.89
CA GLU A 124 -9.20 -15.62 16.77
C GLU A 124 -8.76 -14.16 16.86
N ALA A 125 -8.99 -13.36 15.82
CA ALA A 125 -8.61 -11.95 15.86
C ALA A 125 -9.52 -11.17 16.83
N THR A 126 -9.16 -11.15 18.11
CA THR A 126 -9.87 -10.45 19.19
C THR A 126 -9.67 -8.93 19.11
N GLY A 127 -8.57 -8.49 18.50
CA GLY A 127 -8.23 -7.08 18.34
C GLY A 127 -7.44 -6.48 19.51
N GLU A 128 -7.12 -7.30 20.52
CA GLU A 128 -6.27 -6.91 21.65
C GLU A 128 -4.79 -6.88 21.25
N ASP A 129 -3.96 -6.20 22.05
CA ASP A 129 -2.51 -6.27 21.89
C ASP A 129 -2.05 -7.73 22.13
N TYR A 130 -1.20 -8.21 21.22
CA TYR A 130 -0.66 -9.57 21.29
C TYR A 130 0.82 -9.53 21.00
N SER A 131 1.61 -9.96 21.97
CA SER A 131 3.03 -10.21 21.85
C SER A 131 3.27 -11.70 22.02
N VAL A 132 4.10 -12.27 21.14
CA VAL A 132 4.46 -13.68 21.21
C VAL A 132 5.51 -13.83 22.31
N GLU A 133 5.14 -14.54 23.38
CA GLU A 133 6.09 -14.90 24.43
C GLU A 133 7.06 -15.98 23.94
N PRO A 134 8.34 -15.94 24.35
CA PRO A 134 9.32 -16.91 23.92
C PRO A 134 9.05 -18.29 24.53
N ALA A 135 9.02 -19.33 23.69
CA ALA A 135 9.03 -20.72 24.13
C ALA A 135 10.42 -21.14 24.65
N ASP A 136 10.46 -22.26 25.36
CA ASP A 136 11.69 -22.81 25.95
C ASP A 136 12.67 -23.37 24.90
N THR A 137 12.19 -23.78 23.73
CA THR A 137 12.99 -24.41 22.67
C THR A 137 13.70 -23.37 21.81
N ARG A 138 12.94 -22.64 20.99
CA ARG A 138 13.44 -21.69 19.99
C ARG A 138 12.73 -20.37 20.14
N ARG A 139 13.49 -19.27 20.12
CA ARG A 139 12.93 -17.92 20.21
C ARG A 139 12.06 -17.59 18.98
N PRO A 140 11.00 -16.79 19.15
CA PRO A 140 10.12 -16.41 18.05
C PRO A 140 10.86 -15.60 17.00
N PHE A 141 10.38 -15.66 15.76
CA PHE A 141 11.02 -14.94 14.66
C PHE A 141 10.85 -13.43 14.82
N ARG A 142 11.94 -12.76 15.16
CA ARG A 142 11.95 -11.31 15.39
C ARG A 142 12.17 -10.51 14.12
N ALA A 143 11.26 -9.61 13.79
CA ALA A 143 11.39 -8.67 12.67
C ALA A 143 11.07 -7.23 13.08
N LEU A 144 11.74 -6.25 12.47
CA LEU A 144 11.45 -4.83 12.69
C LEU A 144 10.54 -4.26 11.60
N LEU A 145 9.56 -3.44 11.97
CA LEU A 145 8.68 -2.79 10.99
C LEU A 145 9.41 -1.68 10.21
N ASP A 146 9.47 -1.80 8.89
CA ASP A 146 9.93 -0.77 7.96
C ASP A 146 8.74 -0.15 7.23
N VAL A 147 8.36 1.05 7.67
CA VAL A 147 7.27 1.88 7.11
C VAL A 147 7.71 2.65 5.85
N GLY A 148 9.02 2.80 5.64
CA GLY A 148 9.59 3.56 4.53
C GLY A 148 9.38 5.07 4.69
N LEU A 149 8.67 5.67 3.74
CA LEU A 149 8.37 7.11 3.71
C LEU A 149 6.96 7.44 4.18
N LEU A 150 6.15 6.43 4.48
CA LEU A 150 4.78 6.64 4.93
C LEU A 150 4.79 7.28 6.32
N LYS A 151 3.82 8.17 6.57
CA LYS A 151 3.64 8.80 7.88
C LYS A 151 3.03 7.78 8.85
N THR A 152 3.60 7.67 10.03
CA THR A 152 3.11 6.79 11.11
C THR A 152 1.95 7.46 11.87
N THR A 153 0.80 7.59 11.22
CA THR A 153 -0.45 8.07 11.82
C THR A 153 -1.19 6.92 12.51
N THR A 154 -2.08 7.24 13.45
CA THR A 154 -2.97 6.27 14.08
C THR A 154 -3.95 5.70 13.04
N GLY A 155 -4.18 4.39 13.08
CA GLY A 155 -5.07 3.71 12.12
C GLY A 155 -4.52 3.59 10.69
N ASN A 156 -3.21 3.85 10.46
CA ASN A 156 -2.61 3.59 9.16
C ASN A 156 -2.64 2.08 8.85
N ARG A 157 -2.98 1.73 7.61
CA ARG A 157 -3.05 0.35 7.09
C ARG A 157 -1.75 -0.44 7.25
N VAL A 158 -0.59 0.24 7.30
CA VAL A 158 0.70 -0.41 7.61
C VAL A 158 0.65 -1.17 8.94
N PHE A 159 -0.06 -0.61 9.93
CA PHE A 159 -0.22 -1.24 11.24
C PHE A 159 -1.25 -2.37 11.23
N GLY A 160 -2.14 -2.43 10.22
CA GLY A 160 -2.98 -3.60 9.99
C GLY A 160 -2.15 -4.81 9.54
N ALA A 161 -1.22 -4.61 8.61
CA ALA A 161 -0.27 -5.66 8.21
C ALA A 161 0.68 -6.06 9.35
N LEU A 162 1.08 -5.11 10.20
CA LEU A 162 1.80 -5.41 11.45
C LEU A 162 0.98 -6.34 12.35
N LYS A 163 -0.29 -6.00 12.60
CA LYS A 163 -1.16 -6.79 13.48
C LYS A 163 -1.41 -8.20 12.94
N GLY A 164 -1.66 -8.33 11.64
CA GLY A 164 -1.78 -9.65 11.01
C GLY A 164 -0.49 -10.48 11.11
N ALA A 165 0.67 -9.84 11.06
CA ALA A 165 1.95 -10.52 11.24
C ALA A 165 2.17 -11.01 12.68
N LEU A 166 1.76 -10.22 13.68
CA LEU A 166 1.80 -10.59 15.10
C LEU A 166 0.87 -11.76 15.41
N ASP A 167 -0.39 -11.65 14.98
CA ASP A 167 -1.39 -12.71 15.18
C ASP A 167 -1.06 -13.99 14.39
N GLY A 168 -0.18 -13.88 13.39
CA GLY A 168 0.39 -15.02 12.66
C GLY A 168 1.62 -15.65 13.29
N GLY A 169 2.10 -15.15 14.44
CA GLY A 169 3.21 -15.74 15.22
C GLY A 169 4.58 -15.08 15.04
N LEU A 170 4.68 -13.92 14.38
CA LEU A 170 5.94 -13.17 14.31
C LEU A 170 6.10 -12.25 15.53
N ASP A 171 7.33 -12.13 16.05
CA ASP A 171 7.67 -11.15 17.07
C ASP A 171 8.08 -9.82 16.40
N ILE A 172 7.25 -8.79 16.57
CA ILE A 172 7.56 -7.45 16.09
C ILE A 172 7.39 -6.46 17.25
N PRO A 173 8.47 -5.78 17.69
CA PRO A 173 8.37 -4.84 18.80
C PRO A 173 7.54 -3.62 18.39
N HIS A 174 6.48 -3.34 19.16
CA HIS A 174 5.50 -2.31 18.83
C HIS A 174 4.88 -1.66 20.07
N SER A 175 3.95 -0.73 19.84
CA SER A 175 3.17 -0.04 20.86
C SER A 175 1.76 0.21 20.36
N ASP A 176 0.76 0.13 21.22
CA ASP A 176 -0.67 0.18 20.85
C ASP A 176 -1.13 1.53 20.29
N LYS A 177 -0.32 2.57 20.53
CA LYS A 177 -0.61 3.97 20.21
C LYS A 177 -0.87 4.25 18.74
N ARG A 178 -0.61 3.29 17.83
CA ARG A 178 -0.74 3.47 16.38
C ARG A 178 -1.80 2.58 15.75
N PHE A 179 -2.41 1.67 16.50
CA PHE A 179 -3.50 0.84 16.02
C PHE A 179 -4.78 1.67 15.77
N ALA A 180 -5.66 1.12 14.93
CA ALA A 180 -6.99 1.69 14.72
C ALA A 180 -7.83 1.46 15.98
N GLY A 181 -8.51 2.49 16.50
CA GLY A 181 -9.24 2.42 17.77
C GLY A 181 -8.49 2.97 18.99
N PHE A 182 -7.23 3.41 18.83
CA PHE A 182 -6.50 4.09 19.90
C PHE A 182 -7.00 5.52 20.08
N SER A 183 -7.53 5.85 21.26
CA SER A 183 -7.88 7.21 21.62
C SER A 183 -6.70 7.90 22.32
N LYS A 184 -6.37 9.12 21.86
CA LYS A 184 -5.26 9.90 22.42
C LYS A 184 -5.58 10.40 23.84
N ASP A 185 -6.86 10.59 24.14
CA ASP A 185 -7.31 11.19 25.40
C ASP A 185 -7.36 10.15 26.52
N SER A 186 -7.96 8.99 26.26
CA SER A 186 -7.98 7.88 27.24
C SER A 186 -6.67 7.09 27.28
N LYS A 187 -5.81 7.22 26.26
CA LYS A 187 -4.56 6.46 26.09
C LYS A 187 -4.75 4.94 26.14
N GLN A 188 -5.97 4.47 25.88
CA GLN A 188 -6.34 3.06 25.87
C GLN A 188 -6.76 2.65 24.46
N LEU A 189 -6.49 1.40 24.12
CA LEU A 189 -6.94 0.77 22.88
C LEU A 189 -8.34 0.22 23.09
N ASP A 190 -9.28 0.65 22.25
CA ASP A 190 -10.58 0.00 22.14
C ASP A 190 -10.46 -1.22 21.21
N ALA A 191 -10.41 -2.41 21.82
CA ALA A 191 -10.25 -3.68 21.13
C ALA A 191 -11.43 -3.98 20.19
N ASP A 192 -12.65 -3.57 20.55
CA ASP A 192 -13.84 -3.79 19.72
C ASP A 192 -13.78 -2.97 18.44
N VAL A 193 -13.33 -1.72 18.53
CA VAL A 193 -13.09 -0.90 17.34
C VAL A 193 -11.98 -1.51 16.51
N HIS A 194 -10.88 -1.94 17.10
CA HIS A 194 -9.79 -2.57 16.37
C HIS A 194 -10.24 -3.82 15.61
N ARG A 195 -11.00 -4.69 16.28
CA ARG A 195 -11.65 -5.88 15.71
C ARG A 195 -12.55 -5.53 14.53
N LYS A 196 -13.37 -4.48 14.64
CA LYS A 196 -14.20 -3.99 13.52
C LYS A 196 -13.34 -3.55 12.33
N TYR A 197 -12.14 -3.01 12.52
CA TYR A 197 -11.24 -2.68 11.40
C TYR A 197 -10.63 -3.92 10.74
N ILE A 198 -10.28 -4.94 11.52
CA ILE A 198 -9.73 -6.21 11.03
C ILE A 198 -10.74 -6.93 10.14
N TYR A 199 -12.01 -7.02 10.55
CA TYR A 199 -13.06 -7.70 9.78
C TYR A 199 -13.78 -6.81 8.76
N GLY A 200 -13.25 -5.62 8.46
CA GLY A 200 -13.84 -4.74 7.44
C GLY A 200 -15.18 -4.11 7.84
N GLY A 201 -15.53 -4.10 9.13
CA GLY A 201 -16.74 -3.50 9.67
C GLY A 201 -16.87 -2.00 9.38
N HIS A 202 -15.77 -1.27 9.17
CA HIS A 202 -15.78 0.12 8.71
C HIS A 202 -16.23 0.26 7.24
N VAL A 203 -15.93 -0.73 6.39
CA VAL A 203 -16.40 -0.79 5.00
C VAL A 203 -17.87 -1.15 4.98
N ALA A 204 -18.26 -2.16 5.76
CA ALA A 204 -19.67 -2.52 5.95
C ALA A 204 -20.49 -1.34 6.49
N ALA A 205 -19.95 -0.63 7.49
CA ALA A 205 -20.54 0.60 7.99
C ALA A 205 -20.64 1.64 6.87
N TYR A 206 -19.59 1.87 6.06
CA TYR A 206 -19.68 2.82 4.95
C TYR A 206 -20.72 2.45 3.88
N MET A 207 -20.96 1.15 3.66
CA MET A 207 -22.06 0.68 2.80
C MET A 207 -23.44 0.96 3.41
N ARG A 208 -23.56 0.91 4.76
CA ARG A 208 -24.82 1.16 5.49
C ARG A 208 -25.06 2.62 5.85
N VAL A 209 -24.01 3.40 6.11
CA VAL A 209 -24.05 4.68 6.87
C VAL A 209 -24.24 5.90 5.98
N ARG A 210 -25.14 6.77 6.46
CA ARG A 210 -25.25 8.21 6.16
C ARG A 210 -24.39 9.04 7.16
N PRO A 211 -23.70 10.13 6.76
CA PRO A 211 -23.09 11.05 7.72
C PRO A 211 -24.18 11.72 8.57
N CYS A 212 -24.25 11.39 9.85
CA CYS A 212 -25.18 12.00 10.78
C CYS A 212 -24.71 13.43 11.15
N CYS A 213 -25.09 14.42 10.35
CA CYS A 213 -25.10 15.83 10.74
C CYS A 213 -26.47 16.42 10.34
N LEU A 214 -27.16 17.05 11.30
CA LEU A 214 -28.52 17.61 11.25
C LEU A 214 -29.68 16.62 11.42
N PHE A 215 -29.91 16.12 12.64
CA PHE A 215 -31.28 15.93 13.14
C PHE A 215 -31.33 15.88 14.68
N VAL A 216 -30.75 16.89 15.34
CA VAL A 216 -30.83 17.01 16.82
C VAL A 216 -31.61 18.25 17.28
N LEU A 217 -32.10 19.10 16.38
CA LEU A 217 -32.74 20.38 16.78
C LEU A 217 -34.27 20.44 16.70
N MET A 218 -34.98 19.37 16.31
CA MET A 218 -36.42 19.46 16.01
C MET A 218 -37.32 18.46 16.79
N THR A 219 -36.90 17.96 17.95
CA THR A 219 -37.77 17.13 18.80
C THR A 219 -37.78 17.50 20.28
N CYS A 220 -37.04 18.54 20.71
CA CYS A 220 -37.06 18.99 22.11
C CYS A 220 -38.04 20.14 22.41
N TYR A 221 -38.70 20.73 21.40
CA TYR A 221 -39.78 21.69 21.62
C TYR A 221 -41.11 21.08 21.18
N LEU A 222 -42.02 20.92 22.14
CA LEU A 222 -43.37 20.34 22.10
C LEU A 222 -43.48 18.83 22.41
N TYR A 223 -44.31 18.55 23.43
CA TYR A 223 -44.91 17.29 23.88
C TYR A 223 -44.36 16.60 25.13
N PRO A 224 -44.88 17.00 26.32
CA PRO A 224 -44.73 16.24 27.56
C PRO A 224 -45.91 15.28 27.73
N SER A 225 -45.85 14.04 27.24
CA SER A 225 -46.80 13.00 27.67
C SER A 225 -46.27 11.57 27.46
N LYS A 226 -46.22 10.80 28.55
CA LYS A 226 -45.54 9.49 28.68
C LYS A 226 -46.27 8.30 28.05
N LYS A 227 -47.33 8.49 27.24
CA LYS A 227 -48.09 7.37 26.65
C LYS A 227 -47.76 7.05 25.18
N LEU A 228 -46.87 7.80 24.55
CA LEU A 228 -46.43 7.56 23.17
C LEU A 228 -45.00 7.00 23.04
N TYR A 229 -44.40 6.52 24.14
CA TYR A 229 -43.00 6.06 24.11
C TYR A 229 -42.83 4.70 23.39
N LYS A 230 -43.82 3.80 23.47
CA LYS A 230 -43.78 2.50 22.74
C LYS A 230 -43.94 2.66 21.21
N ARG A 231 -44.65 3.69 20.73
CA ARG A 231 -44.77 4.00 19.29
C ARG A 231 -43.56 4.76 18.75
N LEU A 232 -42.94 5.62 19.57
CA LEU A 232 -41.71 6.32 19.22
C LEU A 232 -40.49 5.41 19.16
N VAL A 233 -40.38 4.40 20.04
CA VAL A 233 -39.30 3.39 19.96
C VAL A 233 -39.44 2.53 18.69
N THR A 234 -40.66 2.21 18.25
CA THR A 234 -40.88 1.55 16.96
C THR A 234 -40.65 2.46 15.74
N PHE A 235 -40.76 3.79 15.90
CA PHE A 235 -40.43 4.75 14.84
C PHE A 235 -38.92 5.05 14.78
N TYR A 236 -38.23 4.98 15.92
CA TYR A 236 -36.78 5.13 16.03
C TYR A 236 -36.02 3.90 15.51
N ILE A 237 -36.65 2.72 15.56
CA ILE A 237 -36.17 1.49 14.89
C ILE A 237 -36.42 1.53 13.36
N TRP A 238 -37.21 2.50 12.86
CA TRP A 238 -37.62 2.59 11.46
C TRP A 238 -36.82 3.57 10.60
N LEU A 239 -35.70 4.11 11.10
CA LEU A 239 -34.82 5.01 10.33
C LEU A 239 -33.44 4.40 10.11
N HIS A 240 -33.40 3.19 9.56
CA HIS A 240 -32.18 2.52 9.09
C HIS A 240 -31.99 2.70 7.57
N GLN A 241 -32.19 3.93 7.09
CA GLN A 241 -32.09 4.26 5.67
C GLN A 241 -30.64 4.11 5.19
N THR A 242 -30.44 3.24 4.20
CA THR A 242 -29.12 2.82 3.70
C THR A 242 -28.54 3.82 2.68
N LEU A 243 -27.21 3.87 2.49
CA LEU A 243 -26.57 4.69 1.44
C LEU A 243 -27.16 4.42 0.04
N MET A 244 -27.69 3.22 -0.18
CA MET A 244 -28.34 2.78 -1.41
C MET A 244 -29.61 3.59 -1.74
N GLU A 245 -30.31 4.08 -0.72
CA GLU A 245 -31.59 4.78 -0.87
C GLU A 245 -31.43 6.30 -1.05
N ASP A 246 -30.40 6.90 -0.42
CA ASP A 246 -30.16 8.34 -0.46
C ASP A 246 -29.39 8.79 -1.73
N GLU A 247 -28.31 8.10 -2.08
CA GLU A 247 -27.41 8.45 -3.20
C GLU A 247 -27.04 7.20 -4.03
N PRO A 248 -27.98 6.64 -4.82
CA PRO A 248 -27.76 5.39 -5.55
C PRO A 248 -26.59 5.46 -6.53
N GLU A 249 -26.35 6.62 -7.15
CA GLU A 249 -25.23 6.84 -8.08
C GLU A 249 -23.86 6.69 -7.40
N LYS A 250 -23.73 7.20 -6.17
CA LYS A 250 -22.49 7.10 -5.40
C LYS A 250 -22.25 5.69 -4.91
N TYR A 251 -23.30 5.01 -4.47
CA TYR A 251 -23.20 3.61 -4.09
C TYR A 251 -22.75 2.74 -5.28
N GLN A 252 -23.38 2.92 -6.44
CA GLN A 252 -23.03 2.19 -7.66
C GLN A 252 -21.59 2.46 -8.13
N THR A 253 -21.12 3.71 -8.07
CA THR A 253 -19.75 4.05 -8.48
C THR A 253 -18.69 3.48 -7.51
N HIS A 254 -18.86 3.69 -6.20
CA HIS A 254 -17.89 3.25 -5.19
C HIS A 254 -17.87 1.73 -5.00
N PHE A 255 -19.02 1.07 -5.06
CA PHE A 255 -19.17 -0.35 -4.76
C PHE A 255 -19.50 -1.21 -6.00
N SER A 256 -19.26 -0.70 -7.21
CA SER A 256 -19.51 -1.42 -8.46
C SER A 256 -18.94 -2.86 -8.47
N GLU A 257 -17.73 -3.06 -7.96
CA GLU A 257 -17.10 -4.39 -7.88
C GLU A 257 -17.76 -5.29 -6.83
N TYR A 258 -18.21 -4.74 -5.70
CA TYR A 258 -18.94 -5.49 -4.67
C TYR A 258 -20.31 -5.95 -5.18
N ILE A 259 -21.03 -5.07 -5.88
CA ILE A 259 -22.34 -5.38 -6.51
C ILE A 259 -22.17 -6.46 -7.57
N LYS A 260 -21.15 -6.35 -8.43
CA LYS A 260 -20.84 -7.36 -9.47
C LYS A 260 -20.54 -8.75 -8.88
N LYS A 261 -20.04 -8.79 -7.65
CA LYS A 261 -19.71 -10.04 -6.94
C LYS A 261 -20.79 -10.48 -5.95
N GLY A 262 -21.86 -9.71 -5.79
CA GLY A 262 -22.97 -10.02 -4.88
C GLY A 262 -22.56 -10.03 -3.41
N ILE A 263 -21.61 -9.19 -3.00
CA ILE A 263 -21.15 -9.11 -1.60
C ILE A 263 -21.90 -7.98 -0.89
N GLU A 264 -22.77 -8.34 0.05
CA GLU A 264 -23.51 -7.39 0.88
C GLU A 264 -22.73 -7.00 2.14
N ALA A 265 -23.17 -5.94 2.83
CA ALA A 265 -22.47 -5.40 3.99
C ALA A 265 -22.41 -6.39 5.17
N ASP A 266 -23.41 -7.26 5.30
CA ASP A 266 -23.53 -8.23 6.39
C ASP A 266 -22.58 -9.42 6.20
N ASP A 267 -22.26 -9.78 4.96
CA ASP A 267 -21.42 -10.95 4.63
C ASP A 267 -19.91 -10.68 4.77
N ILE A 268 -19.50 -9.42 4.87
CA ILE A 268 -18.08 -9.02 4.88
C ILE A 268 -17.30 -9.66 6.03
N GLU A 269 -17.88 -9.69 7.24
CA GLU A 269 -17.20 -10.28 8.40
C GLU A 269 -17.01 -11.79 8.23
N GLY A 270 -18.04 -12.49 7.74
CA GLY A 270 -17.97 -13.92 7.46
C GLY A 270 -16.93 -14.24 6.37
N LEU A 271 -16.80 -13.37 5.37
CA LEU A 271 -15.80 -13.51 4.31
C LEU A 271 -14.37 -13.44 4.85
N TYR A 272 -14.03 -12.46 5.69
CA TYR A 272 -12.68 -12.35 6.26
C TYR A 272 -12.33 -13.50 7.20
N LYS A 273 -13.29 -14.01 7.99
CA LYS A 273 -13.07 -15.20 8.84
C LYS A 273 -12.70 -16.43 8.00
N LYS A 274 -13.40 -16.66 6.89
CA LYS A 274 -13.07 -17.73 5.93
C LYS A 274 -11.67 -17.56 5.33
N VAL A 275 -11.31 -16.33 4.95
CA VAL A 275 -9.98 -16.01 4.41
C VAL A 275 -8.88 -16.27 5.43
N HIS A 276 -9.06 -15.87 6.69
CA HIS A 276 -8.07 -16.13 7.75
C HIS A 276 -7.85 -17.64 7.96
N ALA A 277 -8.93 -18.43 7.99
CA ALA A 277 -8.84 -19.88 8.10
C ALA A 277 -8.14 -20.50 6.88
N ALA A 278 -8.48 -20.07 5.67
CA ALA A 278 -7.86 -20.55 4.43
C ALA A 278 -6.35 -20.23 4.36
N ILE A 279 -5.94 -19.04 4.83
CA ILE A 279 -4.53 -18.64 4.90
C ILE A 279 -3.75 -19.54 5.85
N ARG A 280 -4.34 -19.90 7.00
CA ARG A 280 -3.69 -20.79 7.97
C ARG A 280 -3.56 -22.22 7.45
N ALA A 281 -4.57 -22.71 6.74
CA ALA A 281 -4.52 -24.02 6.10
C ALA A 281 -3.40 -24.09 5.06
N ASP A 282 -3.35 -23.11 4.13
CA ASP A 282 -2.42 -23.15 3.00
C ASP A 282 -1.69 -21.83 2.75
N PRO A 283 -0.56 -21.57 3.45
CA PRO A 283 0.22 -20.36 3.22
C PRO A 283 1.12 -20.43 1.96
N SER A 284 1.08 -21.49 1.15
CA SER A 284 2.06 -21.71 0.07
C SER A 284 2.02 -20.66 -1.06
N VAL A 285 3.16 -20.46 -1.73
CA VAL A 285 3.27 -19.56 -2.90
C VAL A 285 3.05 -20.35 -4.18
N LYS A 286 1.91 -20.12 -4.86
CA LYS A 286 1.69 -20.67 -6.21
C LYS A 286 2.42 -19.83 -7.27
N LYS A 287 3.44 -20.43 -7.88
CA LYS A 287 4.22 -19.88 -9.01
C LYS A 287 3.36 -19.81 -10.28
N SER A 288 3.75 -18.96 -11.23
CA SER A 288 3.06 -18.84 -12.51
C SER A 288 3.51 -19.93 -13.48
N ASP A 289 2.57 -20.59 -14.14
CA ASP A 289 2.83 -21.66 -15.11
C ASP A 289 3.15 -21.14 -16.53
N LYS A 290 3.30 -19.82 -16.69
CA LYS A 290 3.54 -19.21 -18.01
C LYS A 290 4.93 -19.63 -18.54
N PRO A 291 5.02 -20.20 -19.75
CA PRO A 291 6.31 -20.59 -20.32
C PRO A 291 7.17 -19.35 -20.60
N GLN A 292 8.49 -19.52 -20.51
CA GLN A 292 9.41 -18.44 -20.88
C GLN A 292 9.27 -18.15 -22.39
N PRO A 293 9.20 -16.87 -22.80
CA PRO A 293 9.07 -16.53 -24.21
C PRO A 293 10.32 -16.96 -24.98
N LYS A 294 10.12 -17.61 -26.14
CA LYS A 294 11.21 -18.13 -26.99
C LYS A 294 12.13 -17.03 -27.56
N ALA A 295 11.60 -15.81 -27.75
CA ALA A 295 12.35 -14.67 -28.25
C ALA A 295 11.98 -13.38 -27.49
N HIS A 296 12.98 -12.57 -27.16
CA HIS A 296 12.78 -11.29 -26.48
C HIS A 296 12.35 -10.20 -27.48
N LYS A 297 11.04 -9.88 -27.51
CA LYS A 297 10.52 -8.75 -28.30
C LYS A 297 10.96 -7.43 -27.68
N ARG A 298 11.64 -6.59 -28.48
CA ARG A 298 12.13 -5.28 -28.03
C ARG A 298 11.12 -4.18 -28.40
N TYR A 299 10.61 -3.47 -27.40
CA TYR A 299 9.70 -2.32 -27.58
C TYR A 299 10.43 -0.97 -27.61
N ASN A 300 11.60 -0.90 -26.95
CA ASN A 300 12.40 0.32 -26.89
C ASN A 300 13.34 0.44 -28.09
N LEU A 301 13.50 1.65 -28.62
CA LEU A 301 14.46 1.94 -29.69
C LEU A 301 15.88 1.48 -29.32
N LYS A 302 16.64 1.04 -30.33
CA LYS A 302 18.07 0.75 -30.17
C LYS A 302 18.83 2.06 -30.04
N LYS A 303 19.77 2.13 -29.09
CA LYS A 303 20.66 3.28 -28.98
C LYS A 303 21.47 3.34 -30.28
N LEU A 304 21.41 4.47 -30.98
CA LEU A 304 22.15 4.66 -32.21
C LEU A 304 23.65 4.45 -31.97
N THR A 305 24.28 3.82 -32.94
CA THR A 305 25.72 3.67 -32.98
C THR A 305 26.41 5.02 -33.17
N TYR A 306 27.73 5.06 -33.06
CA TYR A 306 28.49 6.27 -33.32
C TYR A 306 28.40 6.67 -34.80
N ASP A 307 28.54 5.71 -35.70
CA ASP A 307 28.57 5.95 -37.16
C ASP A 307 27.23 6.45 -37.67
N GLU A 308 26.12 5.84 -37.23
CA GLU A 308 24.76 6.32 -37.56
C GLU A 308 24.51 7.75 -37.06
N ARG A 309 25.09 8.13 -35.90
CA ARG A 309 24.98 9.51 -35.40
C ARG A 309 25.85 10.49 -36.20
N LYS A 310 27.02 10.05 -36.66
CA LYS A 310 27.91 10.85 -37.51
C LYS A 310 27.29 11.08 -38.88
N ALA A 311 26.75 10.05 -39.50
CA ALA A 311 26.05 10.14 -40.79
C ALA A 311 24.89 11.14 -40.70
N ARG A 312 24.03 11.02 -39.69
CA ARG A 312 22.92 11.97 -39.46
C ARG A 312 23.38 13.42 -39.23
N LEU A 313 24.53 13.62 -38.60
CA LEU A 313 25.08 14.95 -38.42
C LEU A 313 25.53 15.55 -39.76
N VAL A 314 26.22 14.77 -40.58
CA VAL A 314 26.66 15.18 -41.92
C VAL A 314 25.46 15.49 -42.81
N GLU A 315 24.46 14.60 -42.85
CA GLU A 315 23.21 14.81 -43.57
C GLU A 315 22.52 16.12 -43.14
N ARG A 316 22.46 16.39 -41.84
CA ARG A 316 21.85 17.62 -41.30
C ARG A 316 22.65 18.88 -41.65
N LEU A 317 23.98 18.82 -41.64
CA LEU A 317 24.81 19.96 -42.04
C LEU A 317 24.67 20.25 -43.53
N ASN A 318 24.68 19.21 -44.36
CA ASN A 318 24.49 19.36 -45.80
C ASN A 318 23.12 19.96 -46.12
N ALA A 319 22.07 19.51 -45.44
CA ALA A 319 20.72 20.05 -45.61
C ALA A 319 20.58 21.52 -45.16
N LEU A 320 21.30 21.92 -44.09
CA LEU A 320 21.31 23.32 -43.65
C LEU A 320 22.04 24.22 -44.64
N ASN A 321 23.19 23.76 -45.17
CA ASN A 321 23.95 24.52 -46.17
C ASN A 321 23.17 24.65 -47.49
N SER A 322 22.44 23.62 -47.92
CA SER A 322 21.60 23.70 -49.10
C SER A 322 20.38 24.60 -48.92
N ALA A 323 19.82 24.69 -47.71
CA ALA A 323 18.70 25.59 -47.42
C ALA A 323 19.14 27.06 -47.36
N ALA A 324 20.29 27.34 -46.75
CA ALA A 324 20.84 28.70 -46.70
C ALA A 324 21.17 29.24 -48.11
N ASN A 325 21.70 28.41 -49.00
CA ASN A 325 21.97 28.82 -50.38
C ASN A 325 20.70 29.02 -51.23
N ALA A 326 19.54 28.48 -50.83
CA ALA A 326 18.30 28.64 -51.58
C ALA A 326 17.53 29.91 -51.19
N ASP A 327 17.79 30.47 -49.99
CA ASP A 327 17.19 31.73 -49.54
C ASP A 327 17.98 32.97 -50.04
N ASP A 328 19.21 32.80 -50.53
CA ASP A 328 20.06 33.89 -51.08
C ASP A 328 19.86 34.10 -52.61
N ASP A 329 19.19 33.18 -53.32
CA ASP A 329 18.96 33.26 -54.77
C ASP A 329 17.61 33.92 -55.14
N ASP A 330 16.78 34.35 -54.16
CA ASP A 330 15.46 34.97 -54.38
C ASP A 330 15.47 36.53 -54.31
N ASP A 331 16.64 37.17 -54.13
CA ASP A 331 16.78 38.65 -53.99
C ASP A 331 17.50 39.35 -55.17
N ASP A 332 17.91 38.64 -56.24
CA ASP A 332 18.78 39.20 -57.30
C ASP A 332 18.20 39.20 -58.74
N ASP A 333 16.89 39.04 -58.95
CA ASP A 333 16.25 39.20 -60.27
C ASP A 333 15.07 40.19 -60.21
N ASP A 334 15.34 41.51 -60.31
CA ASP A 334 14.42 42.51 -60.90
C ASP A 334 15.06 43.94 -61.01
N GLU A 335 16.33 44.06 -61.41
CA GLU A 335 16.86 45.29 -62.04
C GLU A 335 17.59 44.92 -63.34
N ASP A 336 16.83 44.88 -64.44
CA ASP A 336 17.19 45.45 -65.75
C ASP A 336 16.30 44.84 -66.85
N ASP A 337 15.26 45.57 -67.27
CA ASP A 337 14.83 45.58 -68.68
C ASP A 337 13.92 46.81 -68.97
N GLU A 338 14.47 47.67 -69.86
CA GLU A 338 13.92 48.82 -70.63
C GLU A 338 13.69 50.20 -69.97
#